data_AF-A0A661ZHH3-F1
#
_entry.id   AF-A0A661ZHH3-F1
#
_cell.length_a   1.000
_cell.length_b   1.000
_cell.length_c   1.000
_cell.angle_alpha   90.00
_cell.angle_beta   90.00
_cell.angle_gamma   90.00
#
_symmetry.space_group_name_H-M   'P 1'
#
loop_
_entity.id
_entity.type
_entity.pdbx_description
1 polymer ?
#
loop_
_entity_poly.entity_id
_entity_poly.type
_entity_poly.pdbx_seq_one_letter_code
_entity_poly.pdbx_strand_id
1 'polypeptide(L)'
;MSSFDDKITKHTEKVIALLNDERERMLSLDELKELDLSLGMTKDEWDNMMEQADKNVDLAQNHFYYKNYRDAYSTAESAVSVNPYLTQALILMADAALKIYETEDDEDFLLKAEKHAKDVLKQAPAENRAVEILSVLNTYKTSERKQKKKFLKYVLIGGGILIVILSIIFLKPKKEKPTDPTIKFELIDAEENANAAWAQVENVIARRDKLIPQLFAAVKTNNQEFNDLVDELKILKSKTKSLSGNEKIAAEAELQNKYQKITALINSQTNSDAVSPLMIQIEGSFNRIAVEGKRYNETVKNYNILVRKYGADYPDFKLKQYFNGQ
;
A
#
# COMPACT_ATOMS: atom_id res chain seq x y z
N MET A 1 37.66 47.34 -35.59
CA MET A 1 38.68 46.45 -34.98
C MET A 1 38.01 45.74 -33.82
N SER A 2 38.26 44.43 -33.64
CA SER A 2 37.79 43.72 -32.44
C SER A 2 38.41 44.39 -31.20
N SER A 3 37.64 44.52 -30.12
CA SER A 3 38.18 44.97 -28.82
C SER A 3 39.27 44.01 -28.35
N PHE A 4 40.19 44.46 -27.49
CA PHE A 4 41.16 43.58 -26.84
C PHE A 4 40.46 42.43 -26.09
N ASP A 5 39.35 42.74 -25.41
CA ASP A 5 38.53 41.73 -24.71
C ASP A 5 37.98 40.66 -25.66
N ASP A 6 37.49 41.05 -26.85
CA ASP A 6 36.99 40.10 -27.85
C ASP A 6 38.09 39.15 -28.34
N LYS A 7 39.34 39.63 -28.39
CA LYS A 7 40.49 38.81 -28.81
C LYS A 7 40.85 37.81 -27.71
N ILE A 8 40.84 38.22 -26.44
CA ILE A 8 41.05 37.31 -25.29
C ILE A 8 39.95 36.24 -25.26
N THR A 9 38.69 36.61 -25.47
CA THR A 9 37.60 35.63 -25.51
C THR A 9 37.83 34.58 -26.60
N LYS A 10 38.18 35.01 -27.83
CA LYS A 10 38.47 34.07 -28.93
C LYS A 10 39.66 33.15 -28.62
N HIS A 11 40.71 33.70 -28.00
CA HIS A 11 41.87 32.91 -27.57
C HIS A 11 41.47 31.86 -26.53
N THR A 12 40.82 32.27 -25.44
CA THR A 12 40.41 31.38 -24.35
C THR A 12 39.42 30.30 -24.81
N GLU A 13 38.44 30.63 -25.65
CA GLU A 13 37.53 29.66 -26.26
C GLU A 13 38.28 28.57 -27.04
N LYS A 14 39.29 28.98 -27.81
CA LYS A 14 40.12 28.05 -28.58
C LYS A 14 40.99 27.18 -27.69
N VAL A 15 41.63 27.75 -26.66
CA VAL A 15 42.42 26.99 -25.69
C VAL A 15 41.54 25.96 -24.98
N ILE A 16 40.35 26.36 -24.52
CA ILE A 16 39.41 25.45 -23.87
C ILE A 16 38.95 24.33 -24.82
N ALA A 17 38.70 24.63 -26.10
CA ALA A 17 38.38 23.61 -27.10
C ALA A 17 39.51 22.58 -27.26
N LEU A 18 40.76 23.03 -27.32
CA LEU A 18 41.95 22.18 -27.40
C LEU A 18 42.17 21.35 -26.13
N LEU A 19 41.86 21.90 -24.95
CA LEU A 19 41.95 21.20 -23.66
C LEU A 19 40.86 20.13 -23.47
N ASN A 20 39.78 20.20 -24.26
CA ASN A 20 38.64 19.29 -24.18
C ASN A 20 38.62 18.21 -25.26
N ASP A 21 39.29 18.36 -26.40
CA ASP A 21 39.43 17.29 -27.40
C ASP A 21 40.74 16.51 -27.22
N GLU A 22 40.66 15.32 -26.62
CA GLU A 22 41.80 14.42 -26.40
C GLU A 22 42.48 13.92 -27.70
N ARG A 23 41.87 14.17 -28.87
CA ARG A 23 42.38 13.71 -30.18
C ARG A 23 43.17 14.79 -30.92
N GLU A 24 43.06 16.06 -30.52
CA GLU A 24 43.78 17.16 -31.17
C GLU A 24 45.13 17.40 -30.49
N ARG A 25 46.16 17.66 -31.31
CA ARG A 25 47.48 18.05 -30.80
C ARG A 25 47.37 19.46 -30.20
N MET A 26 47.70 19.60 -28.91
CA MET A 26 47.83 20.91 -28.29
C MET A 26 48.89 21.76 -29.02
N LEU A 27 48.50 22.97 -29.42
CA LEU A 27 49.40 23.93 -30.05
C LEU A 27 50.44 24.42 -29.05
N SER A 28 51.70 24.47 -29.45
CA SER A 28 52.76 25.04 -28.61
C SER A 28 52.46 26.51 -28.28
N LEU A 29 53.09 27.05 -27.23
CA LEU A 29 52.92 28.45 -26.86
C LEU A 29 53.30 29.40 -28.02
N ASP A 30 54.32 29.05 -28.81
CA ASP A 30 54.73 29.81 -29.99
C ASP A 30 53.70 29.71 -31.12
N GLU A 31 53.13 28.53 -31.36
CA GLU A 31 52.07 28.32 -32.36
C GLU A 31 50.77 29.07 -31.99
N LEU A 32 50.44 29.14 -30.69
CA LEU A 32 49.33 29.95 -30.18
C LEU A 32 49.59 31.44 -30.39
N LYS A 33 50.81 31.90 -30.10
CA LYS A 33 51.22 33.30 -30.31
C LYS A 33 51.13 33.70 -31.77
N GLU A 34 51.69 32.90 -32.68
CA GLU A 34 51.65 33.17 -34.12
C GLU A 34 50.22 33.25 -34.65
N LEU A 35 49.36 32.34 -34.19
CA LEU A 35 47.95 32.34 -34.51
C LEU A 35 47.27 33.64 -34.04
N ASP A 36 47.42 34.03 -32.77
CA ASP A 36 46.74 35.21 -32.24
C ASP A 36 47.22 36.51 -32.89
N LEU A 37 48.52 36.59 -33.22
CA LEU A 37 49.05 37.66 -34.05
C LEU A 37 48.38 37.70 -35.43
N SER A 38 48.14 36.54 -36.05
CA SER A 38 47.42 36.45 -37.34
C SER A 38 45.94 36.88 -37.24
N LEU A 39 45.33 36.73 -36.07
CA LEU A 39 43.96 37.15 -35.77
C LEU A 39 43.86 38.63 -35.36
N GLY A 40 44.98 39.35 -35.38
CA GLY A 40 45.06 40.79 -35.14
C GLY A 40 45.34 41.18 -33.69
N MET A 41 45.80 40.25 -32.84
CA MET A 41 46.41 40.59 -31.56
C MET A 41 47.79 41.22 -31.80
N THR A 42 48.14 42.27 -31.06
CA THR A 42 49.52 42.81 -31.11
C THR A 42 50.44 42.02 -30.19
N LYS A 43 51.76 42.16 -30.39
CA LYS A 43 52.74 41.56 -29.48
C LYS A 43 52.58 42.07 -28.05
N ASP A 44 52.34 43.37 -27.88
CA ASP A 44 52.15 43.98 -26.55
C ASP A 44 50.86 43.50 -25.88
N GLU A 45 49.78 43.31 -26.66
CA GLU A 45 48.52 42.72 -26.19
C GLU A 45 48.71 41.27 -25.72
N TRP A 46 49.46 40.46 -26.47
CA TRP A 46 49.82 39.10 -26.09
C TRP A 46 50.67 39.07 -24.82
N ASP A 47 51.73 39.88 -24.77
CA ASP A 47 52.66 39.90 -23.64
C ASP A 47 51.93 40.38 -22.36
N ASN A 48 51.03 41.37 -22.45
CA ASN A 48 50.14 41.76 -21.34
C ASN A 48 49.19 40.63 -20.93
N MET A 49 48.57 39.94 -21.88
CA MET A 49 47.67 38.80 -21.57
C MET A 49 48.40 37.69 -20.81
N MET A 50 49.64 37.35 -21.21
CA MET A 50 50.47 36.39 -20.49
C MET A 50 50.84 36.88 -19.08
N GLU A 51 51.20 38.16 -18.93
CA GLU A 51 51.49 38.75 -17.62
C GLU A 51 50.28 38.69 -16.67
N GLN A 52 49.06 38.89 -17.19
CA GLN A 52 47.84 38.75 -16.39
C GLN A 52 47.59 37.30 -15.98
N ALA A 53 47.89 36.32 -16.85
CA ALA A 53 47.79 34.92 -16.51
C ALA A 53 48.71 34.57 -15.33
N ASP A 54 49.97 35.04 -15.35
CA ASP A 54 50.92 34.83 -14.26
C ASP A 54 50.43 35.48 -12.95
N LYS A 55 49.90 36.72 -13.00
CA LYS A 55 49.29 37.38 -11.83
C LYS A 55 48.10 36.59 -11.27
N ASN A 56 47.30 35.96 -12.13
CA ASN A 56 46.21 35.10 -11.71
C ASN A 56 46.71 33.84 -11.01
N VAL A 57 47.88 33.31 -11.36
CA VAL A 57 48.50 32.19 -10.61
C VAL A 57 48.82 32.61 -9.19
N ASP A 58 49.46 33.77 -9.00
CA ASP A 58 49.77 34.31 -7.68
C ASP A 58 48.50 34.57 -6.85
N LEU A 59 47.47 35.14 -7.48
CA LEU A 59 46.18 35.38 -6.83
C LEU A 59 45.50 34.06 -6.43
N ALA A 60 45.48 33.07 -7.31
CA ALA A 60 44.93 31.76 -7.02
C ALA A 60 45.69 31.11 -5.85
N GLN A 61 47.02 31.26 -5.79
CA GLN A 61 47.83 30.74 -4.70
C GLN A 61 47.47 31.41 -3.37
N ASN A 62 47.19 32.72 -3.38
CA ASN A 62 46.68 33.42 -2.20
C ASN A 62 45.29 32.89 -1.78
N HIS A 63 44.36 32.70 -2.71
CA HIS A 63 43.06 32.09 -2.40
C HIS A 63 43.24 30.71 -1.76
N PHE A 64 44.15 29.89 -2.29
CA PHE A 64 44.44 28.58 -1.77
C PHE A 64 45.03 28.64 -0.35
N TYR A 65 45.98 29.54 -0.12
CA TYR A 65 46.58 29.78 1.19
C TYR A 65 45.53 30.16 2.25
N TYR A 66 44.57 31.02 1.89
CA TYR A 66 43.44 31.39 2.74
C TYR A 66 42.27 30.39 2.73
N LYS A 67 42.47 29.19 2.16
CA LYS A 67 41.50 28.08 2.11
C LYS A 67 40.22 28.38 1.32
N ASN A 68 40.23 29.40 0.47
CA ASN A 68 39.15 29.68 -0.49
C ASN A 68 39.35 28.80 -1.72
N TYR A 69 39.16 27.48 -1.58
CA TYR A 69 39.58 26.49 -2.58
C TYR A 69 38.82 26.61 -3.92
N ARG A 70 37.54 26.99 -3.89
CA ARG A 70 36.76 27.23 -5.13
C ARG A 70 37.29 28.44 -5.91
N ASP A 71 37.57 29.54 -5.22
CA ASP A 71 38.13 30.74 -5.84
C ASP A 71 39.55 30.49 -6.36
N ALA A 72 40.34 29.71 -5.60
CA ALA A 72 41.66 29.26 -6.03
C ALA A 72 41.58 28.44 -7.31
N TYR A 73 40.67 27.46 -7.37
CA TYR A 73 40.45 26.64 -8.55
C TYR A 73 40.02 27.48 -9.74
N SER A 74 39.00 28.34 -9.60
CA SER A 74 38.45 29.15 -10.69
C SER A 74 39.44 30.20 -11.21
N THR A 75 40.25 30.78 -10.31
CA THR A 75 41.27 31.77 -10.69
C THR A 75 42.45 31.10 -11.39
N ALA A 76 42.88 29.92 -10.93
CA ALA A 76 43.89 29.12 -11.61
C ALA A 76 43.39 28.61 -12.98
N GLU A 77 42.11 28.24 -13.09
CA GLU A 77 41.47 27.88 -14.36
C GLU A 77 41.49 29.04 -15.36
N SER A 78 41.26 30.26 -14.87
CA SER A 78 41.34 31.48 -15.68
C SER A 78 42.77 31.77 -16.17
N ALA A 79 43.80 31.39 -15.40
CA ALA A 79 45.19 31.47 -15.85
C ALA A 79 45.48 30.40 -16.92
N VAL A 80 45.02 29.17 -16.72
CA VAL A 80 45.22 28.04 -17.65
C VAL A 80 44.48 28.23 -18.97
N SER A 81 43.30 28.86 -18.96
CA SER A 81 42.56 29.18 -20.19
C SER A 81 43.28 30.21 -21.07
N VAL A 82 44.16 31.01 -20.47
CA VAL A 82 45.03 31.95 -21.18
C VAL A 82 46.36 31.28 -21.56
N ASN A 83 47.00 30.56 -20.64
CA ASN A 83 48.23 29.85 -20.91
C ASN A 83 48.15 28.41 -20.34
N PRO A 84 47.90 27.40 -21.19
CA PRO A 84 47.72 26.02 -20.76
C PRO A 84 49.02 25.36 -20.28
N TYR A 85 50.17 26.00 -20.47
CA TYR A 85 51.49 25.50 -20.09
C TYR A 85 51.97 26.02 -18.72
N LEU A 86 51.10 26.74 -18.00
CA LEU A 86 51.38 27.17 -16.62
C LEU A 86 51.28 25.97 -15.67
N THR A 87 52.40 25.25 -15.51
CA THR A 87 52.48 24.07 -14.66
C THR A 87 52.05 24.36 -13.22
N GLN A 88 52.44 25.51 -12.66
CA GLN A 88 52.05 25.92 -11.31
C GLN A 88 50.54 26.12 -11.16
N ALA A 89 49.87 26.66 -12.18
CA ALA A 89 48.42 26.84 -12.19
C ALA A 89 47.70 25.48 -12.23
N LEU A 90 48.18 24.54 -13.06
CA LEU A 90 47.64 23.19 -13.15
C LEU A 90 47.82 22.39 -11.84
N ILE A 91 48.99 22.50 -11.19
CA ILE A 91 49.22 21.90 -9.86
C ILE A 91 48.21 22.48 -8.87
N LEU A 92 48.04 23.81 -8.87
CA LEU A 92 47.13 24.48 -7.97
C LEU A 92 45.66 24.11 -8.21
N MET A 93 45.25 23.93 -9.48
CA MET A 93 43.94 23.37 -9.81
C MET A 93 43.77 21.95 -9.28
N ALA A 94 44.80 21.10 -9.41
CA ALA A 94 44.76 19.74 -8.89
C ALA A 94 44.65 19.72 -7.35
N ASP A 95 45.42 20.56 -6.66
CA ASP A 95 45.41 20.70 -5.21
C ASP A 95 44.10 21.31 -4.70
N ALA A 96 43.60 22.36 -5.35
CA ALA A 96 42.33 22.99 -5.00
C ALA A 96 41.15 22.02 -5.21
N ALA A 97 41.14 21.28 -6.31
CA ALA A 97 40.13 20.26 -6.57
C ALA A 97 40.18 19.14 -5.51
N LEU A 98 41.37 18.69 -5.13
CA LEU A 98 41.52 17.71 -4.05
C LEU A 98 40.95 18.24 -2.72
N LYS A 99 41.23 19.51 -2.38
CA LYS A 99 40.71 20.15 -1.16
C LYS A 99 39.20 20.39 -1.22
N ILE A 100 38.64 20.69 -2.38
CA ILE A 100 37.18 20.78 -2.56
C ILE A 100 36.55 19.42 -2.33
N TYR A 101 37.09 18.33 -2.89
CA TYR A 101 36.61 16.98 -2.60
C TYR A 101 36.67 16.66 -1.10
N GLU A 102 37.80 16.96 -0.43
CA GLU A 102 37.95 16.71 1.01
C GLU A 102 36.97 17.50 1.89
N THR A 103 36.47 18.65 1.40
CA THR A 103 35.58 19.52 2.18
C THR A 103 34.11 19.37 1.82
N GLU A 104 33.80 19.04 0.57
CA GLU A 104 32.44 19.03 0.02
C GLU A 104 31.96 17.64 -0.41
N ASP A 105 32.85 16.64 -0.45
CA ASP A 105 32.55 15.26 -0.88
C ASP A 105 32.02 15.17 -2.32
N ASP A 106 32.44 16.10 -3.19
CA ASP A 106 32.04 16.15 -4.59
C ASP A 106 32.99 15.30 -5.47
N GLU A 107 32.53 14.11 -5.88
CA GLU A 107 33.30 13.16 -6.70
C GLU A 107 33.78 13.76 -8.04
N ASP A 108 33.13 14.81 -8.57
CA ASP A 108 33.56 15.48 -9.81
C ASP A 108 34.93 16.16 -9.64
N PHE A 109 35.17 16.75 -8.46
CA PHE A 109 36.46 17.36 -8.14
C PHE A 109 37.57 16.34 -7.92
N LEU A 110 37.23 15.09 -7.53
CA LEU A 110 38.20 13.99 -7.49
C LEU A 110 38.71 13.64 -8.89
N LEU A 111 37.82 13.63 -9.89
CA LEU A 111 38.16 13.40 -11.30
C LEU A 111 38.96 14.56 -11.89
N LYS A 112 38.56 15.80 -11.58
CA LYS A 112 39.30 17.01 -11.98
C LYS A 112 40.71 17.03 -11.40
N ALA A 113 40.86 16.72 -10.11
CA ALA A 113 42.18 16.64 -9.46
C ALA A 113 43.10 15.62 -10.16
N GLU A 114 42.56 14.45 -10.52
CA GLU A 114 43.32 13.44 -11.26
C GLU A 114 43.69 13.89 -12.67
N LYS A 115 42.75 14.51 -13.40
CA LYS A 115 42.97 15.04 -14.74
C LYS A 115 44.13 16.03 -14.73
N HIS A 116 44.03 17.05 -13.88
CA HIS A 116 45.03 18.12 -13.78
C HIS A 116 46.40 17.58 -13.35
N ALA A 117 46.46 16.68 -12.36
CA ALA A 117 47.72 16.07 -11.96
C ALA A 117 48.37 15.24 -13.09
N LYS A 118 47.57 14.55 -13.92
CA LYS A 118 48.10 13.88 -15.12
C LYS A 118 48.58 14.86 -16.18
N ASP A 119 47.85 15.96 -16.39
CA ASP A 119 48.23 16.99 -17.35
C ASP A 119 49.54 17.68 -16.93
N VAL A 120 49.75 17.91 -15.63
CA VAL A 120 51.05 18.33 -15.08
C VAL A 120 52.16 17.35 -15.45
N LEU A 121 51.96 16.05 -15.24
CA LEU A 121 53.00 15.04 -15.56
C LEU A 121 53.28 14.88 -17.05
N LYS A 122 52.33 15.21 -17.93
CA LYS A 122 52.58 15.27 -19.38
C LYS A 122 53.53 16.42 -19.73
N GLN A 123 53.43 17.55 -19.04
CA GLN A 123 54.27 18.73 -19.27
C GLN A 123 55.61 18.64 -18.52
N ALA A 124 55.57 18.20 -17.27
CA ALA A 124 56.70 18.09 -16.34
C ALA A 124 56.72 16.71 -15.65
N PRO A 125 57.29 15.67 -16.28
CA PRO A 125 57.28 14.31 -15.75
C PRO A 125 57.98 14.13 -14.38
N ALA A 126 58.86 15.05 -14.01
CA ALA A 126 59.60 15.04 -12.74
C ALA A 126 58.90 15.82 -11.61
N GLU A 127 57.67 16.30 -11.83
CA GLU A 127 56.95 17.13 -10.86
C GLU A 127 56.43 16.28 -9.69
N ASN A 128 57.09 16.43 -8.53
CA ASN A 128 56.82 15.62 -7.35
C ASN A 128 55.41 15.84 -6.80
N ARG A 129 54.90 17.07 -6.86
CA ARG A 129 53.59 17.39 -6.28
C ARG A 129 52.46 16.66 -7.00
N ALA A 130 52.52 16.56 -8.33
CA ALA A 130 51.53 15.84 -9.12
C ALA A 130 51.52 14.33 -8.82
N VAL A 131 52.70 13.73 -8.62
CA VAL A 131 52.82 12.31 -8.19
C VAL A 131 52.19 12.10 -6.81
N GLU A 132 52.43 13.02 -5.88
CA GLU A 132 51.86 12.97 -4.54
C GLU A 132 50.33 13.03 -4.58
N ILE A 133 49.76 13.97 -5.35
CA ILE A 133 48.31 14.11 -5.54
C ILE A 133 47.71 12.81 -6.10
N LEU A 134 48.30 12.23 -7.14
CA LEU A 134 47.82 10.96 -7.71
C LEU A 134 47.90 9.79 -6.73
N SER A 135 48.94 9.75 -5.89
CA SER A 135 49.06 8.75 -4.82
C SER A 135 47.93 8.89 -3.80
N VAL A 136 47.66 10.11 -3.34
CA VAL A 136 46.55 10.42 -2.41
C VAL A 136 45.20 10.03 -3.04
N LEU A 137 44.95 10.42 -4.30
CA LEU A 137 43.73 10.07 -5.03
C LEU A 137 43.52 8.56 -5.14
N ASN A 138 44.59 7.80 -5.35
CA ASN A 138 44.51 6.35 -5.40
C ASN A 138 44.07 5.75 -4.04
N THR A 139 44.49 6.33 -2.91
CA THR A 139 44.04 5.89 -1.58
C THR A 139 42.54 6.11 -1.38
N TYR A 140 42.01 7.28 -1.78
CA TYR A 140 40.58 7.58 -1.72
C TYR A 140 39.75 6.61 -2.57
N LYS A 141 40.13 6.41 -3.84
CA LYS A 141 39.46 5.46 -4.75
C LYS A 141 39.48 4.02 -4.24
N THR A 142 40.56 3.60 -3.57
CA THR A 142 40.69 2.24 -3.04
C THR A 142 39.82 2.03 -1.80
N SER A 143 39.72 3.05 -0.94
CA SER A 143 38.85 3.05 0.25
C SER A 143 37.37 2.97 -0.13
N GLU A 144 36.91 3.83 -1.04
CA GLU A 144 35.54 3.84 -1.53
C GLU A 144 35.14 2.51 -2.18
N ARG A 145 36.00 1.95 -3.05
CA ARG A 145 35.76 0.64 -3.68
C ARG A 145 35.56 -0.47 -2.65
N LYS A 146 36.25 -0.41 -1.51
CA LYS A 146 36.14 -1.39 -0.42
C LYS A 146 34.83 -1.22 0.36
N GLN A 147 34.40 0.02 0.58
CA GLN A 147 33.15 0.33 1.28
C GLN A 147 31.91 0.04 0.41
N LYS A 148 31.90 0.46 -0.86
CA LYS A 148 30.85 0.14 -1.86
C LYS A 148 30.67 -1.38 -1.99
N LYS A 149 31.76 -2.17 -2.00
CA LYS A 149 31.70 -3.66 -1.97
C LYS A 149 31.08 -4.24 -0.69
N LYS A 150 31.35 -3.67 0.48
CA LYS A 150 30.72 -4.11 1.74
C LYS A 150 29.23 -3.78 1.75
N PHE A 151 28.87 -2.55 1.36
CA PHE A 151 27.47 -2.12 1.25
C PHE A 151 26.68 -3.03 0.29
N LEU A 152 27.23 -3.31 -0.90
CA LEU A 152 26.57 -4.19 -1.87
C LEU A 152 26.37 -5.61 -1.33
N LYS A 153 27.32 -6.14 -0.54
CA LYS A 153 27.13 -7.44 0.16
C LYS A 153 25.97 -7.38 1.16
N TYR A 154 25.84 -6.32 1.95
CA TYR A 154 24.73 -6.18 2.90
C TYR A 154 23.38 -5.95 2.21
N VAL A 155 23.35 -5.21 1.11
CA VAL A 155 22.13 -5.04 0.29
C VAL A 155 21.71 -6.37 -0.36
N LEU A 156 22.65 -7.18 -0.84
CA LEU A 156 22.34 -8.53 -1.36
C LEU A 156 21.84 -9.47 -0.26
N ILE A 157 22.44 -9.43 0.94
CA ILE A 157 21.99 -10.22 2.09
C ILE A 157 20.60 -9.76 2.56
N GLY A 158 20.38 -8.44 2.70
CA GLY A 158 19.10 -7.86 3.11
C GLY A 158 18.01 -8.07 2.07
N GLY A 159 18.32 -7.91 0.78
CA GLY A 159 17.41 -8.21 -0.33
C GLY A 159 17.03 -9.69 -0.40
N GLY A 160 17.99 -10.59 -0.16
CA GLY A 160 17.72 -12.03 -0.05
C GLY A 160 16.78 -12.36 1.11
N ILE A 161 17.00 -11.76 2.28
CA ILE A 161 16.10 -11.92 3.45
C ILE A 161 14.70 -11.36 3.15
N LEU A 162 14.61 -10.22 2.47
CA LEU A 162 13.34 -9.58 2.13
C LEU A 162 12.54 -10.40 1.09
N ILE A 163 13.21 -11.02 0.12
CA ILE A 163 12.59 -11.93 -0.85
C ILE A 163 12.11 -13.21 -0.15
N VAL A 164 12.86 -13.76 0.82
CA VAL A 164 12.42 -14.91 1.61
C VAL A 164 11.21 -14.56 2.49
N ILE A 165 11.21 -13.38 3.12
CA ILE A 165 10.06 -12.88 3.89
C ILE A 165 8.85 -12.66 2.99
N LEU A 166 9.01 -12.03 1.83
CA LEU A 166 7.95 -11.86 0.84
C LEU A 166 7.43 -13.21 0.31
N SER A 167 8.31 -14.18 0.08
CA SER A 167 7.91 -15.54 -0.33
C SER A 167 7.15 -16.25 0.77
N ILE A 168 7.52 -16.09 2.04
CA ILE A 168 6.77 -16.61 3.20
C ILE A 168 5.42 -15.88 3.35
N ILE A 169 5.33 -14.60 3.01
CA ILE A 169 4.06 -13.85 3.01
C ILE A 169 3.16 -14.31 1.85
N PHE A 170 3.72 -14.59 0.68
CA PHE A 170 2.97 -15.01 -0.52
C PHE A 170 2.59 -16.50 -0.51
N LEU A 171 3.38 -17.36 0.15
CA LEU A 171 3.06 -18.78 0.40
C LEU A 171 2.25 -19.03 1.68
N LYS A 172 1.84 -18.00 2.43
CA LYS A 172 0.86 -18.23 3.50
C LYS A 172 -0.46 -18.69 2.86
N PRO A 173 -1.05 -19.83 3.26
CA PRO A 173 -2.45 -20.06 2.98
C PRO A 173 -3.22 -18.86 3.52
N LYS A 174 -4.21 -18.37 2.75
CA LYS A 174 -5.08 -17.25 3.11
C LYS A 174 -5.54 -17.45 4.56
N LYS A 175 -4.88 -16.79 5.52
CA LYS A 175 -5.19 -16.97 6.93
C LYS A 175 -6.58 -16.39 7.13
N GLU A 176 -7.54 -17.26 7.44
CA GLU A 176 -8.80 -16.85 8.05
C GLU A 176 -8.47 -15.86 9.17
N LYS A 177 -9.12 -14.69 9.13
CA LYS A 177 -9.00 -13.72 10.21
C LYS A 177 -9.33 -14.48 11.50
N PRO A 178 -8.60 -14.26 12.61
CA PRO A 178 -8.91 -14.94 13.85
C PRO A 178 -10.36 -14.64 14.19
N THR A 179 -11.19 -15.67 14.19
CA THR A 179 -12.59 -15.62 14.59
C THR A 179 -12.58 -15.20 16.06
N ASP A 180 -13.02 -13.98 16.33
CA ASP A 180 -13.10 -13.45 17.69
C ASP A 180 -14.01 -14.40 18.49
N PRO A 181 -13.51 -15.07 19.56
CA PRO A 181 -14.32 -16.00 20.35
C PRO A 181 -15.56 -15.30 20.91
N THR A 182 -15.49 -13.99 21.16
CA THR A 182 -16.62 -13.17 21.63
C THR A 182 -17.80 -13.23 20.66
N ILE A 183 -17.55 -13.09 19.35
CA ILE A 183 -18.62 -13.11 18.32
C ILE A 183 -19.26 -14.49 18.21
N LYS A 184 -18.46 -15.56 18.37
CA LYS A 184 -18.97 -16.93 18.38
C LYS A 184 -19.91 -17.15 19.57
N PHE A 185 -19.55 -16.66 20.76
CA PHE A 185 -20.42 -16.76 21.94
C PHE A 185 -21.71 -15.95 21.76
N GLU A 186 -21.65 -14.74 21.21
CA GLU A 186 -22.85 -13.95 20.90
C GLU A 186 -23.79 -14.66 19.91
N LEU A 187 -23.25 -15.31 18.88
CA LEU A 187 -24.03 -16.11 17.92
C LEU A 187 -24.71 -17.31 18.58
N ILE A 188 -23.99 -18.03 19.45
CA ILE A 188 -24.54 -19.18 20.21
C ILE A 188 -25.67 -18.70 21.13
N ASP A 189 -25.44 -17.63 21.88
CA ASP A 189 -26.45 -17.09 22.81
C ASP A 189 -27.71 -16.64 22.04
N ALA A 190 -27.54 -15.96 20.91
CA ALA A 190 -28.67 -15.55 20.08
C ALA A 190 -29.42 -16.74 19.46
N GLU A 191 -28.70 -17.80 19.05
CA GLU A 191 -29.31 -19.04 18.55
C GLU A 191 -30.12 -19.75 19.64
N GLU A 192 -29.55 -19.91 20.83
CA GLU A 192 -30.23 -20.58 21.95
C GLU A 192 -31.45 -19.80 22.42
N ASN A 193 -31.40 -18.46 22.42
CA ASN A 193 -32.57 -17.63 22.69
C ASN A 193 -33.69 -17.84 21.68
N ALA A 194 -33.36 -17.97 20.38
CA ALA A 194 -34.35 -18.28 19.35
C ALA A 194 -34.94 -19.69 19.49
N ASN A 195 -34.11 -20.68 19.82
CA ASN A 195 -34.54 -22.05 20.09
C ASN A 195 -35.48 -22.12 21.32
N ALA A 196 -35.13 -21.42 22.40
CA ALA A 196 -35.94 -21.34 23.61
C ALA A 196 -37.30 -20.66 23.34
N ALA A 197 -37.32 -19.58 22.56
CA ALA A 197 -38.56 -18.92 22.16
C ALA A 197 -39.43 -19.83 21.27
N TRP A 198 -38.83 -20.59 20.35
CA TRP A 198 -39.56 -21.58 19.54
C TRP A 198 -40.18 -22.67 20.41
N ALA A 199 -39.47 -23.18 21.41
CA ALA A 199 -40.00 -24.18 22.34
C ALA A 199 -41.24 -23.65 23.09
N GLN A 200 -41.32 -22.35 23.40
CA GLN A 200 -42.54 -21.75 23.96
C GLN A 200 -43.71 -21.79 22.97
N VAL A 201 -43.46 -21.49 21.69
CA VAL A 201 -44.47 -21.61 20.64
C VAL A 201 -44.96 -23.06 20.52
N GLU A 202 -44.05 -24.03 20.51
CA GLU A 202 -44.38 -25.47 20.45
C GLU A 202 -45.25 -25.92 21.63
N ASN A 203 -44.99 -25.41 22.84
CA ASN A 203 -45.81 -25.72 24.01
C ASN A 203 -47.27 -25.26 23.84
N VAL A 204 -47.49 -24.08 23.26
CA VAL A 204 -48.84 -23.56 23.00
C VAL A 204 -49.50 -24.31 21.84
N ILE A 205 -48.75 -24.63 20.78
CA ILE A 205 -49.20 -25.48 19.67
C ILE A 205 -49.66 -26.85 20.18
N ALA A 206 -48.92 -27.48 21.07
CA ALA A 206 -49.30 -28.77 21.66
C ALA A 206 -50.63 -28.70 22.42
N ARG A 207 -50.98 -27.54 23.01
CA ARG A 207 -52.29 -27.32 23.64
C ARG A 207 -53.40 -27.20 22.60
N ARG A 208 -53.21 -26.38 21.55
CA ARG A 208 -54.14 -26.27 20.41
C ARG A 208 -54.46 -27.65 19.84
N ASP A 209 -53.41 -28.44 19.62
CA ASP A 209 -53.49 -29.76 19.00
C ASP A 209 -54.27 -30.80 19.82
N LYS A 210 -54.39 -30.59 21.14
CA LYS A 210 -55.26 -31.40 22.02
C LYS A 210 -56.72 -30.96 21.99
N LEU A 211 -56.98 -29.66 21.81
CA LEU A 211 -58.33 -29.08 21.84
C LEU A 211 -59.09 -29.29 20.53
N ILE A 212 -58.40 -29.23 19.38
CA ILE A 212 -59.09 -29.25 18.08
C ILE A 212 -59.77 -30.59 17.76
N PRO A 213 -59.19 -31.76 18.05
CA PRO A 213 -59.92 -33.03 17.91
C PRO A 213 -61.19 -33.08 18.78
N GLN A 214 -61.17 -32.47 19.97
CA GLN A 214 -62.34 -32.38 20.84
C GLN A 214 -63.41 -31.45 20.23
N LEU A 215 -62.98 -30.33 19.63
CA LEU A 215 -63.88 -29.45 18.89
C LEU A 215 -64.55 -30.18 17.73
N PHE A 216 -63.79 -30.90 16.89
CA PHE A 216 -64.35 -31.64 15.76
C PHE A 216 -65.34 -32.72 16.18
N ALA A 217 -65.11 -33.39 17.31
CA ALA A 217 -66.06 -34.36 17.86
C ALA A 217 -67.35 -33.72 18.40
N ALA A 218 -67.28 -32.47 18.87
CA ALA A 218 -68.43 -31.73 19.39
C ALA A 218 -69.27 -31.07 18.29
N VAL A 219 -68.66 -30.75 17.14
CA VAL A 219 -69.35 -30.15 15.99
C VAL A 219 -70.13 -31.23 15.23
N LYS A 220 -71.46 -31.13 15.26
CA LYS A 220 -72.36 -31.94 14.43
C LYS A 220 -72.71 -31.15 13.17
N THR A 221 -71.95 -31.33 12.09
CA THR A 221 -72.22 -30.66 10.79
C THR A 221 -72.12 -31.66 9.63
N ASN A 222 -73.02 -31.54 8.65
CA ASN A 222 -72.94 -32.24 7.36
C ASN A 222 -72.41 -31.31 6.25
N ASN A 223 -71.65 -30.27 6.62
CA ASN A 223 -71.13 -29.30 5.68
C ASN A 223 -69.93 -29.86 4.89
N GLN A 224 -70.03 -29.86 3.55
CA GLN A 224 -69.00 -30.38 2.66
C GLN A 224 -67.68 -29.59 2.76
N GLU A 225 -67.75 -28.26 2.79
CA GLU A 225 -66.57 -27.38 2.91
C GLU A 225 -65.80 -27.64 4.22
N PHE A 226 -66.53 -27.86 5.32
CA PHE A 226 -65.92 -28.25 6.60
C PHE A 226 -65.17 -29.58 6.48
N ASN A 227 -65.79 -30.60 5.87
CA ASN A 227 -65.17 -31.91 5.70
C ASN A 227 -63.90 -31.82 4.84
N ASP A 228 -63.97 -31.08 3.73
CA ASP A 228 -62.83 -30.87 2.83
C ASP A 228 -61.66 -30.19 3.56
N LEU A 229 -61.93 -29.12 4.32
CA LEU A 229 -60.91 -28.43 5.11
C LEU A 229 -60.29 -29.31 6.21
N VAL A 230 -61.11 -30.15 6.86
CA VAL A 230 -60.62 -31.08 7.89
C VAL A 230 -59.72 -32.15 7.28
N ASP A 231 -60.05 -32.66 6.10
CA ASP A 231 -59.22 -33.66 5.42
C ASP A 231 -57.91 -33.07 4.90
N GLU A 232 -57.93 -31.86 4.33
CA GLU A 232 -56.72 -31.10 4.03
C GLU A 232 -55.85 -30.88 5.27
N LEU A 233 -56.48 -30.56 6.40
CA LEU A 233 -55.78 -30.33 7.66
C LEU A 233 -55.12 -31.61 8.19
N LYS A 234 -55.79 -32.77 8.09
CA LYS A 234 -55.20 -34.07 8.47
C LYS A 234 -53.96 -34.38 7.63
N ILE A 235 -54.01 -34.12 6.32
CA ILE A 235 -52.87 -34.31 5.40
C ILE A 235 -51.72 -33.37 5.78
N LEU A 236 -52.01 -32.08 6.01
CA LEU A 236 -50.97 -31.13 6.39
C LEU A 236 -50.37 -31.47 7.75
N LYS A 237 -51.18 -31.92 8.71
CA LYS A 237 -50.73 -32.33 10.04
C LYS A 237 -49.85 -33.57 9.99
N SER A 238 -50.19 -34.57 9.17
CA SER A 238 -49.37 -35.76 9.01
C SER A 238 -48.01 -35.41 8.39
N LYS A 239 -48.00 -34.54 7.38
CA LYS A 239 -46.77 -34.01 6.77
C LYS A 239 -45.91 -33.23 7.76
N THR A 240 -46.53 -32.41 8.61
CA THR A 240 -45.81 -31.57 9.57
C THR A 240 -45.05 -32.39 10.61
N LYS A 241 -45.59 -33.55 11.02
CA LYS A 241 -44.94 -34.44 12.01
C LYS A 241 -43.56 -34.96 11.59
N SER A 242 -43.30 -35.08 10.29
CA SER A 242 -42.02 -35.54 9.76
C SER A 242 -41.01 -34.41 9.50
N LEU A 243 -41.42 -33.15 9.63
CA LEU A 243 -40.56 -31.99 9.36
C LEU A 243 -39.76 -31.57 10.60
N SER A 244 -38.64 -30.89 10.36
CA SER A 244 -37.80 -30.32 11.41
C SER A 244 -37.31 -28.92 11.02
N GLY A 245 -36.83 -28.16 12.01
CA GLY A 245 -36.25 -26.82 11.80
C GLY A 245 -37.17 -25.86 11.03
N ASN A 246 -36.60 -25.16 10.05
CA ASN A 246 -37.27 -24.13 9.27
C ASN A 246 -38.51 -24.64 8.51
N GLU A 247 -38.47 -25.89 8.00
CA GLU A 247 -39.60 -26.49 7.28
C GLU A 247 -40.79 -26.75 8.21
N LYS A 248 -40.51 -27.20 9.43
CA LYS A 248 -41.55 -27.41 10.45
C LYS A 248 -42.20 -26.08 10.84
N ILE A 249 -41.40 -25.02 11.03
CA ILE A 249 -41.91 -23.68 11.36
C ILE A 249 -42.88 -23.17 10.28
N ALA A 250 -42.51 -23.33 9.01
CA ALA A 250 -43.37 -22.93 7.90
C ALA A 250 -44.67 -23.74 7.84
N ALA A 251 -44.58 -25.06 8.03
CA ALA A 251 -45.75 -25.94 8.03
C ALA A 251 -46.70 -25.69 9.22
N GLU A 252 -46.16 -25.37 10.41
CA GLU A 252 -46.97 -24.99 11.58
C GLU A 252 -47.71 -23.67 11.39
N ALA A 253 -47.10 -22.70 10.69
CA ALA A 253 -47.77 -21.46 10.31
C ALA A 253 -48.94 -21.72 9.34
N GLU A 254 -48.75 -22.60 8.36
CA GLU A 254 -49.82 -23.00 7.44
C GLU A 254 -50.97 -23.73 8.17
N LEU A 255 -50.63 -24.64 9.09
CA LEU A 255 -51.61 -25.32 9.96
C LEU A 255 -52.41 -24.32 10.78
N GLN A 256 -51.73 -23.34 11.39
CA GLN A 256 -52.37 -22.30 12.19
C GLN A 256 -53.43 -21.55 11.38
N ASN A 257 -53.12 -21.17 10.14
CA ASN A 257 -54.05 -20.47 9.24
C ASN A 257 -55.24 -21.36 8.87
N LYS A 258 -55.02 -22.66 8.58
CA LYS A 258 -56.12 -23.60 8.31
C LYS A 258 -57.03 -23.79 9.53
N TYR A 259 -56.45 -23.90 10.73
CA TYR A 259 -57.22 -24.01 11.96
C TYR A 259 -58.09 -22.77 12.21
N GLN A 260 -57.55 -21.56 12.02
CA GLN A 260 -58.34 -20.33 12.13
C GLN A 260 -59.52 -20.31 11.15
N LYS A 261 -59.33 -20.73 9.89
CA LYS A 261 -60.41 -20.84 8.90
C LYS A 261 -61.50 -21.81 9.33
N ILE A 262 -61.12 -22.99 9.83
CA ILE A 262 -62.08 -23.99 10.30
C ILE A 262 -62.85 -23.46 11.52
N THR A 263 -62.16 -22.85 12.48
CA THR A 263 -62.77 -22.22 13.67
C THR A 263 -63.75 -21.12 13.25
N ALA A 264 -63.41 -20.28 12.27
CA ALA A 264 -64.32 -19.26 11.75
C ALA A 264 -65.57 -19.85 11.08
N LEU A 265 -65.41 -20.95 10.33
CA LEU A 265 -66.53 -21.67 9.71
C LEU A 265 -67.46 -22.32 10.76
N ILE A 266 -66.90 -22.91 11.81
CA ILE A 266 -67.69 -23.47 12.91
C ILE A 266 -68.48 -22.36 13.61
N ASN A 267 -67.84 -21.22 13.90
CA ASN A 267 -68.48 -20.06 14.52
C ASN A 267 -69.64 -19.51 13.69
N SER A 268 -69.58 -19.58 12.36
CA SER A 268 -70.67 -19.11 11.49
C SER A 268 -71.83 -20.10 11.34
N GLN A 269 -71.57 -21.40 11.53
CA GLN A 269 -72.56 -22.47 11.28
C GLN A 269 -73.20 -23.06 12.54
N THR A 270 -72.54 -22.93 13.69
CA THR A 270 -72.94 -23.64 14.91
C THR A 270 -72.99 -22.67 16.08
N ASN A 271 -74.17 -22.54 16.70
CA ASN A 271 -74.31 -21.79 17.95
C ASN A 271 -74.90 -22.72 19.01
N SER A 272 -74.01 -23.48 19.65
CA SER A 272 -74.35 -24.48 20.66
C SER A 272 -73.55 -24.22 21.94
N ASP A 273 -74.24 -24.23 23.08
CA ASP A 273 -73.63 -24.10 24.41
C ASP A 273 -72.55 -25.16 24.68
N ALA A 274 -72.60 -26.29 23.97
CA ALA A 274 -71.60 -27.35 24.08
C ALA A 274 -70.29 -27.06 23.34
N VAL A 275 -70.32 -26.21 22.29
CA VAL A 275 -69.16 -25.89 21.44
C VAL A 275 -68.47 -24.61 21.91
N SER A 276 -69.23 -23.64 22.42
CA SER A 276 -68.73 -22.32 22.85
C SER A 276 -67.54 -22.38 23.83
N PRO A 277 -67.52 -23.22 24.88
CA PRO A 277 -66.39 -23.29 25.81
C PRO A 277 -65.08 -23.75 25.14
N LEU A 278 -65.16 -24.71 24.19
CA LEU A 278 -63.99 -25.19 23.45
C LEU A 278 -63.47 -24.12 22.49
N MET A 279 -64.37 -23.38 21.83
CA MET A 279 -64.01 -22.28 20.94
C MET A 279 -63.25 -21.18 21.68
N ILE A 280 -63.73 -20.76 22.85
CA ILE A 280 -63.03 -19.78 23.70
C ILE A 280 -61.62 -20.24 24.06
N GLN A 281 -61.46 -21.53 24.41
CA GLN A 281 -60.13 -22.08 24.72
C GLN A 281 -59.21 -22.13 23.50
N ILE A 282 -59.74 -22.42 22.32
CA ILE A 282 -58.99 -22.48 21.06
C ILE A 282 -58.58 -21.07 20.62
N GLU A 283 -59.49 -20.10 20.65
CA GLU A 283 -59.17 -18.68 20.39
C GLU A 283 -58.10 -18.17 21.37
N GLY A 284 -58.24 -18.52 22.65
CA GLY A 284 -57.23 -18.23 23.67
C GLY A 284 -55.86 -18.87 23.35
N SER A 285 -55.84 -20.07 22.75
CA SER A 285 -54.62 -20.72 22.29
C SER A 285 -54.01 -20.02 21.07
N PHE A 286 -54.83 -19.58 20.11
CA PHE A 286 -54.37 -18.83 18.93
C PHE A 286 -53.76 -17.50 19.31
N ASN A 287 -54.39 -16.75 20.22
CA ASN A 287 -53.86 -15.49 20.72
C ASN A 287 -52.50 -15.68 21.40
N ARG A 288 -52.34 -16.76 22.18
CA ARG A 288 -51.04 -17.11 22.79
C ARG A 288 -49.99 -17.50 21.75
N ILE A 289 -50.36 -18.28 20.73
CA ILE A 289 -49.47 -18.61 19.61
C ILE A 289 -49.01 -17.33 18.89
N ALA A 290 -49.91 -16.37 18.66
CA ALA A 290 -49.56 -15.09 18.03
C ALA A 290 -48.58 -14.28 18.89
N VAL A 291 -48.80 -14.21 20.21
CA VAL A 291 -47.91 -13.50 21.14
C VAL A 291 -46.53 -14.16 21.22
N GLU A 292 -46.46 -15.48 21.43
CA GLU A 292 -45.19 -16.20 21.50
C GLU A 292 -44.50 -16.23 20.13
N GLY A 293 -45.25 -16.32 19.03
CA GLY A 293 -44.74 -16.22 17.67
C GLY A 293 -44.08 -14.87 17.39
N LYS A 294 -44.65 -13.77 17.89
CA LYS A 294 -44.03 -12.44 17.83
C LYS A 294 -42.69 -12.42 18.60
N ARG A 295 -42.67 -12.96 19.82
CA ARG A 295 -41.44 -13.05 20.63
C ARG A 295 -40.36 -13.88 19.95
N TYR A 296 -40.73 -15.03 19.39
CA TYR A 296 -39.85 -15.84 18.56
C TYR A 296 -39.30 -15.04 17.37
N ASN A 297 -40.15 -14.35 16.63
CA ASN A 297 -39.72 -13.53 15.50
C ASN A 297 -38.75 -12.41 15.89
N GLU A 298 -38.92 -11.80 17.07
CA GLU A 298 -37.98 -10.81 17.60
C GLU A 298 -36.60 -11.44 17.89
N THR A 299 -36.56 -12.62 18.52
CA THR A 299 -35.29 -13.34 18.75
C THR A 299 -34.62 -13.79 17.44
N VAL A 300 -35.39 -14.31 16.48
CA VAL A 300 -34.90 -14.69 15.15
C VAL A 300 -34.36 -13.50 14.39
N LYS A 301 -35.00 -12.32 14.50
CA LYS A 301 -34.50 -11.09 13.89
C LYS A 301 -33.10 -10.77 14.41
N ASN A 302 -32.91 -10.77 15.72
CA ASN A 302 -31.62 -10.48 16.34
C ASN A 302 -30.56 -11.49 15.92
N TYR A 303 -30.87 -12.78 15.98
CA TYR A 303 -29.99 -13.85 15.52
C TYR A 303 -29.64 -13.72 14.03
N ASN A 304 -30.62 -13.52 13.15
CA ASN A 304 -30.40 -13.40 11.71
C ASN A 304 -29.59 -12.16 11.34
N ILE A 305 -29.65 -11.07 12.12
CA ILE A 305 -28.77 -9.91 11.93
C ILE A 305 -27.30 -10.31 12.19
N LEU A 306 -27.03 -11.03 13.29
CA LEU A 306 -25.69 -11.52 13.61
C LEU A 306 -25.17 -12.48 12.54
N VAL A 307 -26.00 -13.44 12.09
CA VAL A 307 -25.63 -14.37 11.01
C VAL A 307 -25.34 -13.65 9.71
N ARG A 308 -26.10 -12.60 9.34
CA ARG A 308 -25.79 -11.83 8.13
C ARG A 308 -24.49 -11.04 8.25
N LYS A 309 -24.18 -10.54 9.44
CA LYS A 309 -22.99 -9.73 9.69
C LYS A 309 -21.71 -10.56 9.75
N TYR A 310 -21.80 -11.78 10.32
CA TYR A 310 -20.63 -12.59 10.67
C TYR A 310 -20.64 -14.00 10.07
N GLY A 311 -21.73 -14.46 9.46
CA GLY A 311 -21.88 -15.85 9.01
C GLY A 311 -20.91 -16.30 7.91
N ALA A 312 -20.26 -15.37 7.21
CA ALA A 312 -19.16 -15.70 6.30
C ALA A 312 -17.95 -16.29 7.05
N ASP A 313 -17.70 -15.84 8.28
CA ASP A 313 -16.63 -16.32 9.15
C ASP A 313 -17.08 -17.50 10.04
N TYR A 314 -18.39 -17.73 10.16
CA TYR A 314 -18.99 -18.81 10.96
C TYR A 314 -20.06 -19.59 10.16
N PRO A 315 -19.67 -20.50 9.25
CA PRO A 315 -20.58 -21.14 8.30
C PRO A 315 -21.59 -22.12 8.93
N ASP A 316 -21.36 -22.53 10.18
CA ASP A 316 -22.27 -23.41 10.92
C ASP A 316 -23.60 -22.70 11.29
N PHE A 317 -23.58 -21.37 11.44
CA PHE A 317 -24.77 -20.60 11.80
C PHE A 317 -25.55 -20.21 10.55
N LYS A 318 -26.74 -20.79 10.40
CA LYS A 318 -27.64 -20.55 9.27
C LYS A 318 -28.84 -19.72 9.67
N LEU A 319 -29.41 -18.99 8.72
CA LEU A 319 -30.60 -18.19 8.96
C LEU A 319 -31.78 -19.06 9.42
N LYS A 320 -32.49 -18.59 10.46
CA LYS A 320 -33.72 -19.21 10.96
C LYS A 320 -34.94 -18.57 10.29
N GLN A 321 -35.97 -19.39 10.07
CA GLN A 321 -37.24 -18.99 9.47
C GLN A 321 -38.11 -18.24 10.49
N TYR A 322 -38.75 -17.16 10.04
CA TYR A 322 -39.78 -16.48 10.83
C TYR A 322 -41.09 -17.28 10.88
N PHE A 323 -41.79 -17.22 12.00
CA PHE A 323 -43.12 -17.77 12.17
C PHE A 323 -44.16 -16.78 11.64
N ASN A 324 -44.72 -17.07 10.46
CA ASN A 324 -45.67 -16.20 9.76
C ASN A 324 -47.14 -16.67 9.92
N GLY A 325 -47.53 -17.12 11.11
CA GLY A 325 -48.94 -17.32 11.41
C GLY A 325 -49.60 -15.96 11.63
N GLN A 326 -50.37 -15.48 10.66
CA GLN A 326 -51.22 -14.29 10.80
C GLN A 326 -52.68 -14.74 10.92
#